data_AF-U2CMZ4-F1
#
_entry.id   AF-U2CMZ4-F1
#
_cell.length_a   1.000
_cell.length_b   1.000
_cell.length_c   1.000
_cell.angle_alpha   90.00
_cell.angle_beta   90.00
_cell.angle_gamma   90.00
#
_symmetry.space_group_name_H-M   'P 1'
#
loop_
_entity.id
_entity.type
_entity.pdbx_description
1 polymer ?
#
loop_
_entity_poly.entity_id
_entity_poly.type
_entity_poly.pdbx_seq_one_letter_code
_entity_poly.pdbx_strand_id
1 'polypeptide(L)'
;MHEITLEVVSEDKQKKAVCLSGKGACPPEDCGGVYGYENMKALFLESSGEQVESYREWLGLEEGENWDPTNFDIGEVNDYLKEL
;
A
#
# COMPACT_ATOMS: atom_id res chain seq x y z
N MET A 1 -10.44 3.31 -6.11
CA MET A 1 -10.78 3.20 -7.55
C MET A 1 -9.53 2.72 -8.25
N HIS A 2 -9.64 1.66 -9.05
CA HIS A 2 -8.52 1.14 -9.84
C HIS A 2 -8.84 1.31 -11.32
N GLU A 3 -7.87 1.81 -12.07
CA GLU A 3 -7.92 1.85 -13.53
C GLU A 3 -7.10 0.67 -14.06
N ILE A 4 -7.67 -0.08 -15.01
CA ILE A 4 -7.01 -1.23 -15.62
C ILE A 4 -6.90 -0.97 -17.11
N THR A 5 -5.67 -0.97 -17.62
CA THR A 5 -5.35 -0.69 -19.03
C THR A 5 -4.50 -1.84 -19.58
N LEU A 6 -4.88 -2.34 -20.76
CA LEU A 6 -4.06 -3.30 -21.50
C LEU A 6 -2.94 -2.55 -22.22
N GLU A 7 -1.70 -2.74 -21.77
CA GLU A 7 -0.52 -2.13 -22.39
C GLU A 7 0.08 -3.01 -23.50
N VAL A 8 0.15 -4.32 -23.27
CA VAL A 8 0.80 -5.28 -24.18
C VAL A 8 0.17 -6.67 -24.08
N VAL A 9 0.17 -7.41 -25.18
CA VAL A 9 -0.15 -8.83 -25.22
C VAL A 9 1.13 -9.58 -25.59
N SER A 10 1.47 -10.61 -24.81
CA SER A 10 2.67 -11.44 -24.98
C SER A 10 2.29 -12.90 -25.27
N GLU A 11 3.18 -13.64 -25.94
CA GLU A 11 3.06 -15.09 -26.09
C GLU A 11 3.56 -15.87 -24.86
N ASP A 12 4.13 -15.18 -23.87
CA ASP A 12 4.54 -15.80 -22.61
C ASP A 12 3.33 -16.35 -21.85
N LYS A 13 3.33 -17.65 -21.60
CA LYS A 13 2.23 -18.36 -20.97
C LYS A 13 2.55 -18.59 -19.50
N GLN A 14 2.00 -17.72 -18.66
CA GLN A 14 2.05 -17.86 -17.22
C GLN A 14 0.73 -18.41 -16.67
N LYS A 15 0.81 -19.33 -15.71
CA LYS A 15 -0.37 -19.88 -15.02
C LYS A 15 -0.84 -19.02 -13.86
N LYS A 16 0.04 -18.17 -13.33
CA LYS A 16 -0.22 -17.26 -12.21
C LYS A 16 0.15 -15.84 -12.60
N ALA A 17 -0.49 -14.88 -11.95
CA ALA A 17 -0.14 -13.48 -12.11
C ALA A 17 1.24 -13.22 -11.48
N VAL A 18 2.01 -12.33 -12.10
CA VAL A 18 3.30 -11.87 -11.58
C VAL A 18 3.28 -10.35 -11.65
N CYS A 19 3.54 -9.70 -10.53
CA CYS A 19 3.78 -8.27 -10.48
C CYS A 19 5.17 -7.99 -11.08
N LEU A 20 5.20 -7.20 -12.16
CA LEU A 20 6.43 -6.80 -12.85
C LEU A 20 7.02 -5.50 -12.32
N SER A 21 6.17 -4.62 -11.75
CA SER A 21 6.56 -3.36 -11.13
C SER A 21 5.42 -2.80 -10.28
N GLY A 22 5.74 -1.89 -9.36
CA GLY A 22 4.77 -1.15 -8.55
C GLY A 22 5.47 -0.09 -7.70
N LYS A 23 4.68 0.75 -7.04
CA LYS A 23 5.18 1.81 -6.15
C LYS A 23 4.11 2.25 -5.16
N GLY A 24 4.56 2.66 -3.98
CA GLY A 24 3.72 3.18 -2.92
C GLY A 24 2.93 2.10 -2.19
N ALA A 25 2.60 2.41 -0.94
CA ALA A 25 1.77 1.54 -0.12
C ALA A 25 0.31 1.62 -0.58
N CYS A 26 -0.40 0.50 -0.55
CA CYS A 26 -1.85 0.52 -0.75
C CYS A 26 -2.52 1.32 0.38
N PRO A 27 -3.60 2.09 0.08
CA PRO A 27 -4.42 2.69 1.13
C PRO A 27 -4.91 1.60 2.10
N PRO A 28 -4.76 1.78 3.42
CA PRO A 28 -5.32 0.86 4.39
C PRO A 28 -6.83 0.72 4.21
N GLU A 29 -7.36 -0.46 4.54
CA GLU A 29 -8.80 -0.69 4.56
C GLU A 29 -9.49 0.35 5.45
N ASP A 30 -10.68 0.80 5.06
CA ASP A 30 -11.48 1.78 5.83
C ASP A 30 -10.80 3.12 6.16
N CYS A 31 -9.72 3.50 5.47
CA CYS A 31 -9.04 4.78 5.69
C CYS A 31 -9.84 6.05 5.26
N GLY A 32 -11.10 5.92 4.83
CA GLY A 32 -11.91 7.04 4.38
C GLY A 32 -11.74 7.41 2.90
N GLY A 33 -11.31 6.45 2.08
CA GLY A 33 -11.14 6.62 0.64
C GLY A 33 -9.98 7.56 0.28
N VAL A 34 -10.01 8.15 -0.92
CA VAL A 34 -8.89 8.95 -1.45
C VAL A 34 -8.52 10.11 -0.52
N TYR A 35 -9.51 10.87 -0.04
CA TYR A 35 -9.26 12.01 0.84
C TYR A 35 -8.71 11.59 2.22
N GLY A 36 -9.25 10.52 2.80
CA GLY A 36 -8.76 10.01 4.07
C GLY A 36 -7.32 9.49 3.97
N TYR A 37 -6.98 8.81 2.86
CA TYR A 37 -5.62 8.38 2.59
C TYR A 37 -4.65 9.57 2.40
N GLU A 38 -5.02 10.61 1.64
CA GLU A 38 -4.19 11.81 1.50
C GLU A 38 -3.97 12.53 2.84
N ASN A 39 -5.02 12.63 3.67
CA ASN A 39 -4.90 13.19 5.01
C ASN A 39 -3.96 12.38 5.90
N MET A 40 -4.08 11.05 5.88
CA MET A 40 -3.20 10.15 6.63
C MET A 40 -1.73 10.35 6.22
N LYS A 41 -1.44 10.42 4.91
CA LYS A 41 -0.08 10.72 4.42
C LYS A 41 0.45 12.04 4.95
N ALA A 42 -0.37 13.09 4.93
CA ALA A 42 0.02 14.40 5.46
C ALA A 42 0.29 14.35 6.97
N LEU A 43 -0.55 13.64 7.73
CA LEU A 43 -0.40 13.49 9.18
C LEU A 43 0.90 12.76 9.55
N PHE A 44 1.26 11.68 8.86
CA PHE A 44 2.51 10.95 9.15
C PHE A 44 3.78 11.68 8.71
N LEU A 45 3.67 12.77 7.94
CA LEU A 45 4.79 13.71 7.74
C LEU A 45 5.00 14.62 8.96
N GLU A 46 3.95 14.84 9.77
CA GLU A 46 4.07 15.52 11.06
C GLU A 46 4.49 14.51 12.12
N SER A 47 5.66 14.70 12.73
CA SER A 47 6.31 13.70 13.58
C SER A 47 5.59 13.37 14.89
N SER A 48 4.56 14.14 15.27
CA SER A 48 3.91 13.99 16.57
C SER A 48 2.57 14.73 16.66
N GLY A 49 1.56 14.10 17.28
CA GLY A 49 0.29 14.73 17.62
C GLY A 49 -0.76 13.70 18.01
N GLU A 50 -1.82 14.13 18.70
CA GLU A 50 -2.91 13.24 19.16
C GLU A 50 -3.57 12.47 17.99
N GLN A 51 -3.74 13.13 16.84
CA GLN A 51 -4.27 12.47 15.65
C GLN A 51 -3.32 11.41 15.08
N VAL A 52 -2.00 11.69 15.05
CA VAL A 52 -0.99 10.73 14.58
C VAL A 52 -1.00 9.49 15.46
N GLU A 53 -1.03 9.65 16.79
CA GLU A 53 -1.13 8.53 17.72
C GLU A 53 -2.40 7.69 17.52
N SER A 54 -3.55 8.32 17.29
CA SER A 54 -4.78 7.59 16.97
C SER A 54 -4.66 6.76 15.69
N TYR A 55 -4.00 7.29 14.66
CA TYR A 55 -3.74 6.53 13.43
C TYR A 55 -2.71 5.41 13.65
N ARG A 56 -1.68 5.63 14.47
CA ARG A 56 -0.68 4.60 14.82
C ARG A 56 -1.35 3.43 15.52
N GLU A 57 -2.22 3.69 16.49
CA GLU A 57 -3.01 2.66 17.18
C GLU A 57 -3.91 1.91 16.21
N TRP A 58 -4.63 2.63 15.33
CA TRP A 58 -5.53 2.02 14.36
C TRP A 58 -4.80 1.12 13.34
N LEU A 59 -3.60 1.53 12.91
CA LEU A 59 -2.73 0.73 12.04
C LEU A 59 -2.02 -0.41 12.78
N GLY A 60 -2.12 -0.47 14.12
CA GLY A 60 -1.44 -1.46 14.93
C GLY A 60 0.08 -1.32 14.96
N LEU A 61 0.61 -0.10 14.79
CA LEU A 61 2.04 0.16 14.78
C LEU A 61 2.63 0.06 16.19
N GLU A 62 3.76 -0.63 16.32
CA GLU A 62 4.51 -0.71 17.58
C GLU A 62 5.35 0.56 17.83
N GLU A 63 5.92 0.66 19.04
CA GLU A 63 6.82 1.75 19.40
C GLU A 63 8.06 1.76 18.48
N GLY A 64 8.31 2.88 17.82
CA GLY A 64 9.42 3.03 16.88
C GLY A 64 9.10 2.59 15.45
N GLU A 65 7.96 1.93 15.20
CA GLU A 65 7.49 1.70 13.84
C GLU A 65 6.93 2.98 13.24
N ASN A 66 7.08 3.15 11.93
CA ASN A 66 6.46 4.24 11.21
C ASN A 66 5.83 3.74 9.93
N TRP A 67 4.65 4.25 9.61
CA TRP A 67 4.01 3.93 8.35
C TRP A 67 4.63 4.77 7.23
N ASP A 68 5.17 4.12 6.21
CA ASP A 68 5.77 4.77 5.04
C ASP A 68 4.84 4.65 3.82
N PRO A 69 4.28 5.77 3.32
CA PRO A 69 3.41 5.76 2.13
C PRO A 69 4.12 5.33 0.85
N THR A 70 5.45 5.34 0.83
CA THR A 70 6.25 4.98 -0.33
C THR A 70 6.64 3.50 -0.35
N ASN A 71 6.44 2.78 0.76
CA ASN A 71 6.85 1.40 0.90
C ASN A 71 6.14 0.50 -0.12
N PHE A 72 6.93 -0.31 -0.84
CA PHE A 72 6.45 -1.31 -1.79
C PHE A 72 7.52 -2.38 -1.97
N ASP A 73 7.17 -3.64 -1.68
CA ASP A 73 8.05 -4.79 -1.88
C ASP A 73 7.44 -5.74 -2.94
N ILE A 74 8.12 -5.83 -4.09
CA ILE A 74 7.68 -6.68 -5.20
C ILE A 74 7.85 -8.18 -4.91
N GLY A 75 8.78 -8.54 -4.02
CA GLY A 75 8.99 -9.91 -3.56
C GLY A 75 7.82 -10.37 -2.71
N GLU A 76 7.43 -9.58 -1.71
CA GLU A 76 6.26 -9.85 -0.86
C GLU A 76 4.97 -9.99 -1.68
N VAL A 77 4.74 -9.05 -2.61
CA VAL A 77 3.57 -9.09 -3.50
C VAL A 77 3.56 -10.36 -4.34
N ASN A 78 4.69 -10.74 -4.92
CA ASN A 78 4.76 -11.95 -5.74
C ASN A 78 4.67 -13.23 -4.93
N ASP A 79 5.12 -13.24 -3.68
CA ASP A 79 4.91 -14.38 -2.78
C ASP A 79 3.42 -14.54 -2.44
N TYR A 80 2.70 -13.44 -2.18
CA TYR A 80 1.24 -13.49 -2.03
C TYR A 80 0.52 -13.97 -3.30
N LEU A 81 0.89 -13.47 -4.48
CA LEU A 81 0.31 -13.90 -5.76
C LEU A 81 0.54 -15.39 -6.07
N LYS A 82 1.59 -16.00 -5.54
CA LYS A 82 1.84 -17.44 -5.68
C LYS A 82 0.90 -18.29 -4.84
N GLU A 83 0.29 -17.75 -3.79
CA GLU A 83 -0.62 -18.48 -2.91
C GLU A 83 -2.10 -18.37 -3.35
N LEU A 84 -2.42 -17.41 -4.22
CA LEU A 84 -3.73 -17.31 -4.92
C LEU A 84 -3.89 -18.39 -5.99
#